data_AF-A0A2D9LCG0-F1
#
_entry.id   AF-A0A2D9LCG0-F1
#
_cell.length_a   1.000
_cell.length_b   1.000
_cell.length_c   1.000
_cell.angle_alpha   90.00
_cell.angle_beta   90.00
_cell.angle_gamma   90.00
#
_symmetry.space_group_name_H-M   'P 1'
#
loop_
_entity.id
_entity.type
_entity.pdbx_description
1 polymer ?
#
loop_
_entity_poly.entity_id
_entity_poly.type
_entity_poly.pdbx_seq_one_letter_code
_entity_poly.pdbx_strand_id
1 'polypeptide(L)' 'MTLFKALGDELRLAATLLIHRQGELCVCELMAAFEAPQPKVSRHLASLREAGLLETERRGQ' A
#
# COMPACT_ATOMS: atom_id res chain seq x y z
N MET A 1 9.62 -3.66 11.52
CA MET A 1 8.23 -4.15 11.70
C MET A 1 8.18 -5.61 11.28
N THR A 2 7.45 -6.50 11.96
CA THR A 2 7.35 -7.92 11.55
C THR A 2 6.30 -8.12 10.46
N LEU A 3 6.43 -9.18 9.66
CA LEU A 3 5.49 -9.53 8.57
C LEU A 3 4.03 -9.55 9.04
N PHE A 4 3.74 -10.32 10.08
CA PHE A 4 2.38 -10.43 10.61
C PHE A 4 1.84 -9.12 11.17
N LYS A 5 2.70 -8.26 11.75
CA LYS A 5 2.29 -6.93 12.22
C LYS A 5 1.98 -5.98 11.08
N ALA A 6 2.62 -6.13 9.92
CA ALA A 6 2.32 -5.34 8.73
C ALA A 6 0.99 -5.77 8.09
N LEU A 7 0.76 -7.08 7.97
CA LEU A 7 -0.45 -7.64 7.36
C LEU A 7 -1.68 -7.68 8.29
N GLY A 8 -1.51 -7.48 9.60
CA GLY A 8 -2.62 -7.50 10.57
C GLY A 8 -3.53 -6.27 10.55
N ASP A 9 -3.25 -5.28 9.71
CA ASP A 9 -4.12 -4.10 9.50
C ASP A 9 -4.91 -4.29 8.21
N GLU A 10 -6.22 -4.05 8.28
CA GLU A 10 -7.16 -4.32 7.19
C GLU A 10 -6.78 -3.61 5.89
N LEU A 11 -6.43 -2.32 5.96
CA LEU A 11 -6.08 -1.54 4.78
C LEU A 11 -4.77 -2.02 4.17
N ARG A 12 -3.76 -2.34 4.99
CA ARG A 12 -2.49 -2.91 4.50
C ARG A 12 -2.69 -4.26 3.83
N LEU A 13 -3.47 -5.16 4.42
CA LEU A 13 -3.77 -6.45 3.81
C LEU A 13 -4.50 -6.27 2.48
N ALA A 14 -5.54 -5.43 2.44
CA ALA A 14 -6.29 -5.14 1.23
C ALA A 14 -5.41 -4.52 0.14
N ALA A 15 -4.54 -3.57 0.50
CA ALA A 15 -3.59 -2.95 -0.42
C ALA A 15 -2.60 -3.96 -0.99
N THR A 16 -2.00 -4.81 -0.15
CA THR A 16 -1.08 -5.86 -0.61
C THR A 16 -1.76 -6.81 -1.59
N LEU A 17 -2.98 -7.27 -1.28
CA LEU A 17 -3.73 -8.17 -2.17
C LEU A 17 -4.12 -7.49 -3.48
N LEU A 18 -4.58 -6.24 -3.41
CA LEU A 18 -5.00 -5.49 -4.60
C LEU A 18 -3.81 -5.21 -5.52
N ILE A 19 -2.68 -4.77 -4.98
CA ILE A 19 -1.44 -4.57 -5.75
C ILE A 19 -0.97 -5.90 -6.36
N HIS A 20 -0.99 -6.99 -5.59
CA HIS A 20 -0.60 -8.31 -6.12
C HIS A 20 -1.48 -8.75 -7.30
N ARG A 21 -2.79 -8.46 -7.27
CA ARG A 21 -3.71 -8.80 -8.37
C ARG A 21 -3.53 -7.92 -9.60
N GLN A 22 -3.17 -6.65 -9.42
CA GLN A 22 -3.05 -5.67 -10.51
C GLN A 22 -1.61 -5.54 -11.06
N GLY A 23 -0.62 -6.07 -10.35
CA GLY A 23 0.80 -5.97 -10.69
C GLY A 23 1.45 -4.69 -10.14
N GLU A 24 0.96 -3.52 -10.57
CA GLU A 24 1.37 -2.21 -10.06
C GLU A 24 0.16 -1.29 -9.92
N LEU A 25 0.21 -0.37 -8.94
CA LEU A 25 -0.82 0.67 -8.75
C LEU A 25 -0.19 1.97 -8.25
N CYS A 26 -0.70 3.10 -8.72
CA CYS A 26 -0.39 4.41 -8.16
C CYS A 26 -1.10 4.64 -6.83
N VAL A 27 -0.59 5.61 -6.05
CA VAL A 27 -1.27 6.06 -4.83
C VAL A 27 -2.69 6.58 -5.10
N CYS A 28 -2.91 7.19 -6.26
CA CYS A 28 -4.21 7.69 -6.71
C CYS A 28 -5.26 6.58 -6.83
N GLU A 29 -4.92 5.47 -7.46
CA GLU A 29 -5.80 4.31 -7.63
C GLU A 29 -6.15 3.69 -6.29
N LEU A 30 -5.18 3.60 -5.37
CA LEU A 30 -5.40 3.09 -4.02
C LEU A 30 -6.27 4.02 -3.18
N MET A 31 -6.14 5.34 -3.33
CA MET A 31 -7.03 6.31 -2.69
C MET A 31 -8.47 6.15 -3.18
N ALA A 32 -8.67 5.96 -4.49
CA ALA A 32 -9.98 5.71 -5.08
C ALA A 32 -10.57 4.37 -4.61
N ALA A 33 -9.77 3.31 -4.61
CA ALA A 33 -10.21 1.97 -4.23
C ALA A 33 -10.60 1.86 -2.74
N PHE A 34 -9.96 2.63 -1.86
CA PHE A 34 -10.22 2.59 -0.41
C PHE A 34 -11.04 3.77 0.09
N GLU A 35 -11.48 4.67 -0.80
CA GLU A 35 -12.14 5.93 -0.44
C GLU A 35 -11.40 6.67 0.69
N ALA A 36 -10.07 6.67 0.61
CA ALA A 36 -9.18 7.10 1.68
C ALA A 36 -8.27 8.24 1.22
N PRO A 37 -7.99 9.22 2.09
CA PRO A 37 -7.12 10.34 1.72
C PRO A 37 -5.66 9.88 1.61
N GLN A 38 -4.90 10.56 0.76
CA GLN A 38 -3.49 10.25 0.47
C GLN A 38 -2.62 10.07 1.73
N PRO A 39 -2.69 10.92 2.79
CA PRO A 39 -1.84 10.74 3.96
C PRO A 39 -2.06 9.41 4.67
N LYS A 40 -3.31 8.91 4.69
CA LYS A 40 -3.63 7.59 5.26
C LYS A 40 -2.99 6.50 4.40
N VAL A 41 -3.31 6.48 3.11
CA VAL A 41 -2.80 5.47 2.16
C VAL A 41 -1.27 5.44 2.15
N SER A 42 -0.60 6.59 2.00
CA SER A 42 0.85 6.69 1.99
C SER A 42 1.51 6.16 3.26
N ARG A 43 0.90 6.37 4.45
CA ARG A 43 1.42 5.83 5.71
C ARG A 43 1.36 4.30 5.76
N HIS A 44 0.27 3.71 5.27
CA HIS A 44 0.14 2.25 5.17
C HIS A 44 1.11 1.66 4.14
N LEU A 45 1.32 2.32 2.99
CA LEU A 45 2.30 1.90 1.99
C LEU A 45 3.74 2.00 2.50
N ALA A 46 4.09 3.07 3.24
CA ALA A 46 5.39 3.21 3.88
C ALA A 46 5.64 2.08 4.88
N SER A 47 4.64 1.74 5.68
CA SER A 47 4.67 0.59 6.60
C SER A 47 4.94 -0.74 5.88
N LEU A 48 4.26 -0.98 4.76
CA LEU A 48 4.45 -2.21 3.97
C LEU A 48 5.84 -2.26 3.33
N ARG A 49 6.35 -1.12 2.84
CA ARG A 49 7.72 -1.00 2.33
C ARG A 49 8.77 -1.28 3.40
N GLU A 50 8.61 -0.73 4.61
CA GLU A 50 9.49 -1.01 5.75
C GLU A 50 9.47 -2.50 6.17
N ALA A 51 8.39 -3.21 5.89
CA ALA A 51 8.27 -4.64 6.11
C ALA A 51 8.81 -5.48 4.93
N GLY A 52 9.30 -4.85 3.86
CA GLY A 52 9.82 -5.53 2.67
C GLY A 52 8.74 -6.12 1.76
N LEU A 53 7.48 -5.68 1.89
CA LEU A 53 6.34 -6.23 1.15
C LEU A 53 6.00 -5.49 -0.14
N LEU A 54 6.53 -4.29 -0.32
CA LEU A 54 6.27 -3.45 -1.49
C LEU A 54 7.57 -2.85 -2.01
N GLU A 55 7.67 -2.85 -3.33
CA GLU A 55 8.59 -1.99 -4.06
C GLU A 55 7.85 -0.71 -4.44
N THR A 56 8.58 0.40 -4.52
CA THR A 56 8.00 1.69 -4.88
C THR A 56 8.82 2.33 -5.98
N GLU A 57 8.16 2.68 -7.07
CA GLU A 57 8.74 3.48 -8.15
C GLU A 57 8.13 4.89 -8.13
N ARG A 58 8.95 5.92 -8.35
CA ARG A 58 8.45 7.28 -8.57
C ARG A 58 8.44 7.57 -10.06
N ARG A 59 7.24 7.60 -10.65
CA ARG A 59 7.02 8.01 -12.05
C ARG A 59 6.33 9.37 -12.08
N GLY A 60 7.03 10.42 -12.54
CA GLY A 60 6.48 11.77 -12.77
C GLY A 60 6.29 12.64 -11.51
N GLN A 61 6.28 13.97 -11.71
CA GLN A 61 6.04 15.01 -10.70
C GLN A 61 4.57 15.36 -10.57
#